data_AF-R0I7G2-F1
#
_entry.id   AF-R0I7G2-F1
#
_cell.length_a   1.000
_cell.length_b   1.000
_cell.length_c   1.000
_cell.angle_alpha   90.00
_cell.angle_beta   90.00
_cell.angle_gamma   90.00
#
_symmetry.space_group_name_H-M   'P 1'
#
loop_
_entity.id
_entity.type
_entity.pdbx_description
1 polymer ?
#
loop_
_entity_poly.entity_id
_entity_poly.type
_entity_poly.pdbx_seq_one_letter_code
_entity_poly.pdbx_strand_id
1 'polypeptide(L)'
;MYGGSLAGAQTAFTMKTYNDLFAGGIGSSATVQAHLGYPSWYTPIMKFGPSDCVSRVISIVDKMDALIASGNEKGIQQLKDIFGLGSLSSLGDFAMTIAFPIGGPMNYPTNTWQELNWSPLYGSSDFFDFCSNVTNPSSPGNTSSVDTALAQYSDGEAWTGLSNYAAYIKRVLLPECTTGRINSTDPGCFSTQNQTFYADPTNGASRSYLYSTCTESGAYQVAPAHGPSLISRVLQIPYTQQWCTWAFPPGQYNSIPPTPALHYYNSYGGWNIQAKNLALIDGNTDVWLDLCYHSNLVDKLRISSDLHPSYLIAGAGHHWDSYGIKHVLAEPQFIREAHLWEERTVARFLERWAQKKH
;
A
#
# COMPACT_ATOMS: atom_id res chain seq x y z
N MET A 1 22.24 -12.77 0.35
CA MET A 1 20.90 -12.58 0.92
C MET A 1 19.99 -11.99 -0.15
N TYR A 2 18.71 -12.29 -0.10
CA TYR A 2 17.71 -11.71 -0.99
C TYR A 2 16.45 -11.45 -0.16
N GLY A 3 15.79 -10.32 -0.38
CA GLY A 3 14.51 -10.02 0.24
C GLY A 3 13.75 -8.93 -0.51
N GLY A 4 12.43 -9.08 -0.56
CA GLY A 4 11.49 -8.09 -1.09
C GLY A 4 10.84 -7.25 0.03
N SER A 5 10.48 -6.00 -0.25
CA SER A 5 9.69 -5.17 0.68
C SER A 5 10.40 -4.95 2.03
N LEU A 6 9.71 -5.13 3.16
CA LEU A 6 10.32 -5.12 4.51
C LEU A 6 11.52 -6.08 4.64
N ALA A 7 11.46 -7.27 4.03
CA ALA A 7 12.60 -8.20 4.04
C ALA A 7 13.77 -7.69 3.17
N GLY A 8 13.48 -6.89 2.15
CA GLY A 8 14.47 -6.15 1.38
C GLY A 8 15.16 -5.07 2.22
N ALA A 9 14.41 -4.32 3.01
CA ALA A 9 14.97 -3.35 3.96
C ALA A 9 15.87 -4.05 4.99
N GLN A 10 15.41 -5.17 5.57
CA GLN A 10 16.21 -5.99 6.48
C GLN A 10 17.48 -6.53 5.82
N THR A 11 17.42 -6.93 4.54
CA THR A 11 18.60 -7.32 3.77
C THR A 11 19.58 -6.15 3.64
N ALA A 12 19.10 -4.96 3.30
CA ALA A 12 19.94 -3.78 3.20
C ALA A 12 20.58 -3.40 4.54
N PHE A 13 19.84 -3.44 5.65
CA PHE A 13 20.35 -3.16 7.00
C PHE A 13 21.37 -4.19 7.47
N THR A 14 21.14 -5.47 7.15
CA THR A 14 22.08 -6.55 7.45
C THR A 14 23.38 -6.33 6.69
N MET A 15 23.32 -6.03 5.38
CA MET A 15 24.50 -5.74 4.58
C MET A 15 25.20 -4.45 5.03
N LYS A 16 24.47 -3.44 5.52
CA LYS A 16 25.04 -2.20 6.05
C LYS A 16 25.84 -2.43 7.34
N THR A 17 25.36 -3.32 8.20
CA THR A 17 25.86 -3.48 9.58
C THR A 17 26.85 -4.64 9.70
N TYR A 18 26.57 -5.74 9.01
CA TYR A 18 27.27 -7.02 9.15
C TYR A 18 27.84 -7.51 7.80
N ASN A 19 28.22 -6.58 6.92
CA ASN A 19 28.64 -6.87 5.55
C ASN A 19 29.68 -8.00 5.46
N ASP A 20 30.65 -8.00 6.37
CA ASP A 20 31.78 -8.93 6.34
C ASP A 20 31.38 -10.40 6.58
N LEU A 21 30.14 -10.67 7.00
CA LEU A 21 29.61 -12.02 7.20
C LEU A 21 28.99 -12.62 5.93
N PHE A 22 28.69 -11.80 4.91
CA PHE A 22 27.92 -12.22 3.75
C PHE A 22 28.65 -11.92 2.44
N ALA A 23 28.48 -12.81 1.44
CA ALA A 23 29.05 -12.58 0.11
C ALA A 23 28.41 -11.35 -0.58
N GLY A 24 27.13 -11.11 -0.34
CA GLY A 24 26.38 -9.98 -0.87
C GLY A 24 24.87 -10.08 -0.57
N GLY A 25 24.14 -9.02 -0.89
CA GLY A 25 22.69 -8.94 -0.69
C GLY A 25 21.97 -8.20 -1.82
N ILE A 26 20.75 -8.60 -2.13
CA ILE A 26 19.83 -7.85 -3.00
C ILE A 26 18.62 -7.45 -2.16
N GLY A 27 18.40 -6.14 -2.02
CA GLY A 27 17.18 -5.58 -1.48
C GLY A 27 16.25 -5.19 -2.64
N SER A 28 15.20 -5.97 -2.85
CA SER A 28 14.18 -5.69 -3.85
C SER A 28 13.02 -4.90 -3.25
N SER A 29 12.62 -3.79 -3.90
CA SER A 29 11.62 -2.85 -3.40
C SER A 29 11.80 -2.58 -1.90
N ALA A 30 13.05 -2.35 -1.52
CA ALA A 30 13.48 -2.36 -0.13
C ALA A 30 13.06 -1.05 0.52
N THR A 31 12.08 -1.10 1.42
CA THR A 31 11.48 0.05 2.12
C THR A 31 12.41 0.62 3.19
N VAL A 32 13.60 1.08 2.79
CA VAL A 32 14.71 1.48 3.65
C VAL A 32 14.52 2.84 4.33
N GLN A 33 13.53 3.62 3.89
CA GLN A 33 13.18 4.92 4.46
C GLN A 33 11.90 4.82 5.30
N ALA A 34 11.94 5.38 6.51
CA ALA A 34 10.78 5.50 7.39
C ALA A 34 10.22 6.93 7.38
N HIS A 35 8.89 7.02 7.24
CA HIS A 35 8.08 8.23 7.34
C HIS A 35 6.83 7.92 8.15
N LEU A 36 6.29 8.86 8.93
CA LEU A 36 5.10 8.57 9.74
C LEU A 36 3.85 8.38 8.85
N GLY A 37 3.50 9.41 8.09
CA GLY A 37 2.43 9.37 7.09
C GLY A 37 3.01 9.15 5.70
N TYR A 38 2.33 8.34 4.90
CA TYR A 38 2.74 7.97 3.56
C TYR A 38 1.61 8.16 2.53
N PRO A 39 1.27 9.41 2.19
CA PRO A 39 0.27 9.68 1.15
C PRO A 39 0.73 9.29 -0.25
N SER A 40 2.05 9.26 -0.48
CA SER A 40 2.62 8.92 -1.79
C SER A 40 2.35 7.48 -2.23
N TRP A 41 1.87 6.61 -1.33
CA TRP A 41 1.44 5.24 -1.67
C TRP A 41 0.46 5.21 -2.84
N TYR A 42 -0.43 6.22 -2.94
CA TYR A 42 -1.45 6.31 -3.98
C TYR A 42 -0.99 7.01 -5.27
N THR A 43 0.19 7.65 -5.26
CA THR A 43 0.73 8.39 -6.41
C THR A 43 0.87 7.56 -7.68
N PRO A 44 1.46 6.34 -7.66
CA PRO A 44 1.56 5.55 -8.88
C PRO A 44 0.20 5.15 -9.45
N ILE A 45 -0.80 4.90 -8.60
CA ILE A 45 -2.17 4.60 -9.06
C ILE A 45 -2.76 5.81 -9.78
N MET A 46 -2.62 7.02 -9.21
CA MET A 46 -3.08 8.25 -9.85
C MET A 46 -2.37 8.52 -11.19
N LYS A 47 -1.09 8.14 -11.29
CA LYS A 47 -0.26 8.42 -12.46
C LYS A 47 -0.40 7.40 -13.59
N PHE A 48 -0.57 6.12 -13.25
CA PHE A 48 -0.48 5.01 -14.20
C PHE A 48 -1.77 4.17 -14.30
N GLY A 49 -2.72 4.36 -13.40
CA GLY A 49 -4.02 3.67 -13.46
C GLY A 49 -4.92 4.15 -14.59
N PRO A 50 -6.03 3.43 -14.87
CA PRO A 50 -7.00 3.85 -15.87
C PRO A 50 -7.54 5.25 -15.55
N SER A 51 -7.24 6.22 -16.42
CA SER A 51 -7.43 7.65 -16.12
C SER A 51 -8.89 8.04 -15.83
N ASP A 52 -9.84 7.36 -16.46
CA ASP A 52 -11.28 7.55 -16.25
C ASP A 52 -11.74 6.99 -14.90
N CYS A 53 -11.23 5.83 -14.49
CA CYS A 53 -11.45 5.26 -13.17
C CYS A 53 -10.88 6.17 -12.08
N VAL A 54 -9.61 6.55 -12.21
CA VAL A 54 -8.91 7.44 -11.27
C VAL A 54 -9.67 8.75 -11.11
N SER A 55 -10.07 9.39 -12.21
CA SER A 55 -10.79 10.67 -12.18
C SER A 55 -12.17 10.54 -11.51
N ARG A 56 -12.90 9.44 -11.75
CA ARG A 56 -14.20 9.19 -11.10
C ARG A 56 -14.05 8.99 -9.60
N VAL A 57 -13.08 8.18 -9.17
CA VAL A 57 -12.81 7.95 -7.75
C VAL A 57 -12.43 9.26 -7.06
N ILE A 58 -11.48 10.02 -7.62
CA ILE A 58 -11.08 11.33 -7.07
C ILE A 58 -12.29 12.26 -6.92
N SER A 59 -13.12 12.38 -7.95
CA SER A 59 -14.30 13.25 -7.90
C SER A 59 -15.31 12.83 -6.82
N ILE A 60 -15.56 11.53 -6.67
CA ILE A 60 -16.45 10.99 -5.63
C ILE A 60 -15.85 11.23 -4.23
N VAL A 61 -14.55 11.01 -4.06
CA VAL A 61 -13.84 11.21 -2.79
C VAL A 61 -13.81 12.69 -2.40
N ASP A 62 -13.55 13.60 -3.34
CA ASP A 62 -13.57 15.04 -3.07
C ASP A 62 -14.96 15.53 -2.65
N LYS A 63 -16.03 15.03 -3.29
CA LYS A 63 -17.41 15.33 -2.91
C LYS A 63 -17.77 14.72 -1.54
N MET A 64 -17.29 13.52 -1.24
CA MET A 64 -17.40 12.90 0.08
C MET A 64 -16.70 13.74 1.16
N ASP A 65 -15.48 14.19 0.91
CA ASP A 65 -14.72 15.02 1.84
C ASP A 65 -15.43 16.37 2.09
N ALA A 66 -15.97 17.00 1.05
CA ALA A 66 -16.76 18.22 1.18
C ALA A 66 -18.03 18.01 2.03
N LEU A 67 -18.76 16.92 1.78
CA LEU A 67 -19.94 16.54 2.56
C LEU A 67 -19.61 16.26 4.03
N ILE A 68 -18.49 15.58 4.30
CA ILE A 68 -18.01 15.34 5.67
C ILE A 68 -17.62 16.65 6.34
N ALA A 69 -16.87 17.52 5.65
CA ALA A 69 -16.43 18.81 6.17
C ALA A 69 -17.60 19.75 6.49
N SER A 70 -18.73 19.62 5.79
CA SER A 70 -19.93 20.41 6.07
C SER A 70 -20.65 19.99 7.35
N GLY A 71 -20.29 18.85 7.97
CA GLY A 71 -20.98 18.31 9.15
C GLY A 71 -22.41 17.86 8.89
N ASN A 72 -22.80 17.57 7.64
CA ASN A 72 -24.17 17.19 7.31
C ASN A 72 -24.42 15.72 7.62
N GLU A 73 -24.79 15.42 8.87
CA GLU A 73 -25.00 14.05 9.36
C GLU A 73 -25.99 13.24 8.52
N LYS A 74 -27.07 13.86 8.03
CA LYS A 74 -28.06 13.19 7.19
C LYS A 74 -27.48 12.80 5.83
N GLY A 75 -26.74 13.70 5.18
CA GLY A 75 -26.09 13.41 3.92
C GLY A 75 -24.98 12.36 4.07
N ILE A 76 -24.19 12.43 5.14
CA ILE A 76 -23.16 11.44 5.47
C ILE A 76 -23.80 10.05 5.68
N GLN A 77 -24.89 9.98 6.43
CA GLN A 77 -25.61 8.70 6.64
C GLN A 77 -26.18 8.17 5.31
N GLN A 78 -26.78 9.04 4.50
CA GLN A 78 -27.28 8.68 3.17
C GLN A 78 -26.17 8.12 2.26
N LEU A 79 -24.97 8.73 2.28
CA LEU A 79 -23.81 8.23 1.55
C LEU A 79 -23.41 6.83 2.04
N LYS A 80 -23.29 6.61 3.35
CA LYS A 80 -22.97 5.29 3.92
C LYS A 80 -24.02 4.24 3.54
N ASP A 81 -25.30 4.61 3.55
CA ASP A 81 -26.41 3.72 3.19
C ASP A 81 -26.35 3.32 1.70
N ILE A 82 -25.98 4.23 0.80
CA ILE A 82 -25.79 3.94 -0.64
C ILE A 82 -24.79 2.80 -0.83
N PHE A 83 -23.68 2.83 -0.08
CA PHE A 83 -22.64 1.79 -0.07
C PHE A 83 -23.03 0.52 0.70
N GLY A 84 -24.15 0.51 1.43
CA GLY A 84 -24.54 -0.59 2.32
C GLY A 84 -23.73 -0.66 3.61
N LEU A 85 -23.03 0.42 3.96
CA LEU A 85 -22.15 0.55 5.13
C LEU A 85 -22.75 1.47 6.22
N GLY A 86 -24.07 1.67 6.16
CA GLY A 86 -24.82 2.58 7.04
C GLY A 86 -24.58 2.37 8.53
N SER A 87 -24.36 1.13 8.95
CA SER A 87 -24.19 0.76 10.36
C SER A 87 -22.81 1.09 10.93
N LEU A 88 -21.79 1.37 10.10
CA LEU A 88 -20.46 1.74 10.59
C LEU A 88 -20.51 3.02 11.42
N SER A 89 -19.98 2.99 12.64
CA SER A 89 -19.97 4.17 13.52
C SER A 89 -18.82 5.14 13.21
N SER A 90 -17.67 4.61 12.75
CA SER A 90 -16.49 5.41 12.41
C SER A 90 -16.49 5.83 10.94
N LEU A 91 -16.26 7.12 10.68
CA LEU A 91 -16.02 7.62 9.32
C LEU A 91 -14.71 7.09 8.73
N GLY A 92 -13.71 6.83 9.58
CA GLY A 92 -12.47 6.20 9.16
C GLY A 92 -12.71 4.77 8.66
N ASP A 93 -13.52 3.98 9.36
CA ASP A 93 -13.87 2.62 8.93
C ASP A 93 -14.63 2.64 7.61
N PHE A 94 -15.57 3.58 7.44
CA PHE A 94 -16.29 3.76 6.19
C PHE A 94 -15.33 4.13 5.04
N ALA A 95 -14.47 5.13 5.24
CA ALA A 95 -13.50 5.58 4.24
C ALA A 95 -12.48 4.51 3.88
N MET A 96 -11.98 3.76 4.86
CA MET A 96 -11.06 2.64 4.67
C MET A 96 -11.72 1.54 3.85
N THR A 97 -12.97 1.18 4.18
CA THR A 97 -13.68 0.09 3.51
C THR A 97 -13.92 0.39 2.04
N ILE A 98 -14.37 1.60 1.69
CA ILE A 98 -14.58 1.95 0.29
C ILE A 98 -13.25 2.00 -0.47
N ALA A 99 -12.12 2.30 0.20
CA ALA A 99 -10.79 2.32 -0.41
C ALA A 99 -10.17 0.93 -0.64
N PHE A 100 -10.74 -0.17 -0.10
CA PHE A 100 -10.18 -1.52 -0.25
C PHE A 100 -9.84 -1.93 -1.70
N PRO A 101 -10.66 -1.65 -2.73
CA PRO A 101 -10.33 -2.03 -4.10
C PRO A 101 -9.11 -1.29 -4.68
N ILE A 102 -8.72 -0.17 -4.06
CA ILE A 102 -7.56 0.65 -4.46
C ILE A 102 -6.33 0.32 -3.61
N GLY A 103 -6.53 -0.23 -2.41
CA GLY A 103 -5.54 -0.42 -1.37
C GLY A 103 -5.88 0.41 -0.13
N GLY A 104 -6.62 -0.19 0.81
CA GLY A 104 -6.91 0.45 2.10
C GLY A 104 -5.67 0.47 3.03
N PRO A 105 -5.66 1.29 4.08
CA PRO A 105 -4.57 1.26 5.06
C PRO A 105 -4.39 -0.13 5.69
N MET A 106 -3.15 -0.59 5.80
CA MET A 106 -2.73 -1.89 6.37
C MET A 106 -3.25 -3.15 5.67
N ASN A 107 -4.53 -3.52 5.83
CA ASN A 107 -5.07 -4.78 5.32
C ASN A 107 -6.33 -4.54 4.51
N TYR A 108 -6.49 -5.29 3.42
CA TYR A 108 -7.64 -5.28 2.53
C TYR A 108 -7.89 -6.71 2.00
N PRO A 109 -9.15 -7.10 1.74
CA PRO A 109 -9.51 -8.49 1.49
C PRO A 109 -9.31 -8.96 0.04
N THR A 110 -9.10 -8.04 -0.90
CA THR A 110 -8.97 -8.32 -2.35
C THR A 110 -7.62 -7.88 -2.88
N ASN A 111 -7.18 -8.38 -4.04
CA ASN A 111 -5.97 -7.86 -4.66
C ASN A 111 -6.19 -6.44 -5.20
N THR A 112 -5.15 -5.62 -5.16
CA THR A 112 -5.20 -4.20 -5.52
C THR A 112 -4.06 -3.86 -6.49
N TRP A 113 -3.74 -2.57 -6.65
CA TRP A 113 -2.61 -2.13 -7.45
C TRP A 113 -1.28 -2.75 -7.00
N GLN A 114 -1.08 -2.91 -5.70
CA GLN A 114 0.15 -3.47 -5.13
C GLN A 114 0.40 -4.91 -5.62
N GLU A 115 -0.66 -5.70 -5.73
CA GLU A 115 -0.63 -7.12 -6.10
C GLU A 115 -0.64 -7.37 -7.62
N LEU A 116 -0.61 -6.31 -8.45
CA LEU A 116 -0.37 -6.47 -9.89
C LEU A 116 0.96 -7.20 -10.10
N ASN A 117 1.05 -8.00 -11.16
CA ASN A 117 2.28 -8.71 -11.52
C ASN A 117 2.40 -8.83 -13.04
N TRP A 118 3.65 -8.90 -13.54
CA TRP A 118 3.92 -9.12 -14.97
C TRP A 118 3.52 -10.52 -15.44
N SER A 119 3.51 -11.50 -14.53
CA SER A 119 3.14 -12.88 -14.83
C SER A 119 1.70 -13.16 -14.40
N PRO A 120 0.86 -13.74 -15.28
CA PRO A 120 -0.50 -14.13 -14.91
C PRO A 120 -0.53 -15.25 -13.85
N LEU A 121 0.60 -15.90 -13.56
CA LEU A 121 0.70 -16.89 -12.47
C LEU A 121 0.64 -16.26 -11.08
N TYR A 122 0.99 -14.97 -10.97
CA TYR A 122 1.14 -14.27 -9.69
C TYR A 122 0.28 -13.01 -9.57
N GLY A 123 -0.25 -12.49 -10.69
CA GLY A 123 -1.09 -11.30 -10.71
C GLY A 123 -2.58 -11.58 -10.53
N SER A 124 -3.35 -10.50 -10.37
CA SER A 124 -4.82 -10.52 -10.33
C SER A 124 -5.41 -9.43 -11.23
N SER A 125 -6.65 -9.64 -11.71
CA SER A 125 -7.44 -8.64 -12.44
C SER A 125 -8.31 -7.76 -11.54
N ASP A 126 -8.38 -8.03 -10.23
CA ASP A 126 -9.36 -7.42 -9.30
C ASP A 126 -9.42 -5.88 -9.38
N PHE A 127 -8.26 -5.22 -9.43
CA PHE A 127 -8.16 -3.76 -9.56
C PHE A 127 -8.76 -3.26 -10.89
N PHE A 128 -8.49 -3.96 -12.00
CA PHE A 128 -9.03 -3.60 -13.31
C PHE A 128 -10.53 -3.93 -13.42
N ASP A 129 -10.99 -4.97 -12.74
CA ASP A 129 -12.41 -5.32 -12.64
C ASP A 129 -13.17 -4.27 -11.82
N PHE A 130 -12.57 -3.78 -10.73
CA PHE A 130 -13.07 -2.62 -9.99
C PHE A 130 -13.18 -1.38 -10.88
N CYS A 131 -12.10 -1.03 -11.56
CA CYS A 131 -12.09 0.16 -12.42
C CYS A 131 -13.11 0.05 -13.56
N SER A 132 -13.16 -1.09 -14.25
CA SER A 132 -14.13 -1.35 -15.31
C SER A 132 -15.57 -1.25 -14.81
N ASN A 133 -15.83 -1.67 -13.56
CA ASN A 133 -17.14 -1.54 -12.95
C ASN A 133 -17.48 -0.07 -12.68
N VAL A 134 -16.59 0.68 -12.01
CA VAL A 134 -16.79 2.12 -11.73
C VAL A 134 -16.99 2.92 -13.01
N THR A 135 -16.29 2.55 -14.09
CA THR A 135 -16.34 3.28 -15.35
C THR A 135 -17.46 2.85 -16.31
N ASN A 136 -18.13 1.72 -16.04
CA ASN A 136 -19.14 1.14 -16.92
C ASN A 136 -20.32 2.10 -17.21
N PRO A 137 -20.50 2.56 -18.47
CA PRO A 137 -21.62 3.44 -18.84
C PRO A 137 -22.97 2.71 -18.92
N SER A 138 -22.96 1.37 -19.03
CA SER A 138 -24.11 0.51 -19.24
C SER A 138 -24.33 -0.43 -18.06
N SER A 139 -24.34 0.14 -16.85
CA SER A 139 -24.52 -0.65 -15.62
C SER A 139 -25.86 -1.40 -15.63
N PRO A 140 -25.92 -2.68 -15.22
CA PRO A 140 -27.17 -3.44 -15.12
C PRO A 140 -28.06 -2.85 -14.00
N GLY A 141 -28.95 -1.93 -14.38
CA GLY A 141 -29.89 -1.27 -13.49
C GLY A 141 -30.06 0.19 -13.90
N ASN A 142 -31.28 0.75 -13.77
CA ASN A 142 -31.50 2.18 -13.99
C ASN A 142 -30.91 2.96 -12.79
N THR A 143 -29.59 3.01 -12.70
CA THR A 143 -28.84 3.50 -11.53
C THR A 143 -28.58 5.02 -11.56
N SER A 144 -29.10 5.71 -12.58
CA SER A 144 -28.97 7.17 -12.76
C SER A 144 -29.44 7.97 -11.55
N SER A 145 -30.44 7.48 -10.80
CA SER A 145 -30.94 8.17 -9.61
C SER A 145 -29.93 8.22 -8.46
N VAL A 146 -29.10 7.17 -8.28
CA VAL A 146 -28.10 7.12 -7.21
C VAL A 146 -26.98 8.12 -7.46
N ASP A 147 -26.54 8.27 -8.72
CA ASP A 147 -25.52 9.25 -9.10
C ASP A 147 -25.99 10.69 -8.84
N THR A 148 -27.29 10.95 -8.79
CA THR A 148 -27.86 12.27 -8.45
C THR A 148 -28.37 12.38 -7.01
N ALA A 149 -28.37 11.28 -6.23
CA ALA A 149 -29.04 11.23 -4.92
C ALA A 149 -28.42 12.16 -3.87
N LEU A 150 -27.14 12.50 -4.04
CA LEU A 150 -26.39 13.39 -3.16
C LEU A 150 -26.11 14.76 -3.79
N ALA A 151 -26.68 15.06 -4.97
CA ALA A 151 -26.40 16.29 -5.71
C ALA A 151 -26.74 17.57 -4.92
N GLN A 152 -27.75 17.51 -4.05
CA GLN A 152 -28.12 18.61 -3.15
C GLN A 152 -26.99 19.00 -2.16
N TYR A 153 -26.01 18.13 -1.95
CA TYR A 153 -24.85 18.37 -1.09
C TYR A 153 -23.57 18.72 -1.88
N SER A 154 -23.69 18.87 -3.21
CA SER A 154 -22.59 19.20 -4.12
C SER A 154 -23.04 20.18 -5.19
N ASP A 155 -23.75 21.24 -4.79
CA ASP A 155 -24.21 22.34 -5.65
C ASP A 155 -25.00 21.89 -6.90
N GLY A 156 -25.75 20.79 -6.78
CA GLY A 156 -26.54 20.21 -7.86
C GLY A 156 -25.75 19.31 -8.81
N GLU A 157 -24.44 19.12 -8.59
CA GLU A 157 -23.63 18.23 -9.40
C GLU A 157 -23.89 16.75 -9.11
N ALA A 158 -23.96 15.94 -10.16
CA ALA A 158 -23.99 14.49 -10.03
C ALA A 158 -22.66 13.91 -9.53
N TRP A 159 -22.72 12.80 -8.82
CA TRP A 159 -21.60 11.97 -8.39
C TRP A 159 -21.43 10.83 -9.38
N THR A 160 -20.95 11.16 -10.59
CA THR A 160 -20.87 10.20 -11.71
C THR A 160 -20.10 8.94 -11.33
N GLY A 161 -20.75 7.78 -11.47
CA GLY A 161 -20.17 6.47 -11.15
C GLY A 161 -20.34 6.03 -9.69
N LEU A 162 -20.96 6.85 -8.83
CA LEU A 162 -21.24 6.51 -7.43
C LEU A 162 -22.06 5.22 -7.33
N SER A 163 -23.06 5.05 -8.19
CA SER A 163 -23.89 3.86 -8.21
C SER A 163 -23.10 2.60 -8.47
N ASN A 164 -22.15 2.66 -9.41
CA ASN A 164 -21.33 1.52 -9.79
C ASN A 164 -20.31 1.22 -8.72
N TYR A 165 -19.68 2.25 -8.15
CA TYR A 165 -18.76 2.09 -7.03
C TYR A 165 -19.47 1.41 -5.85
N ALA A 166 -20.62 1.93 -5.44
CA ALA A 166 -21.43 1.32 -4.39
C ALA A 166 -21.87 -0.10 -4.72
N ALA A 167 -22.24 -0.38 -5.98
CA ALA A 167 -22.59 -1.72 -6.43
C ALA A 167 -21.41 -2.69 -6.34
N TYR A 168 -20.18 -2.25 -6.66
CA TYR A 168 -18.98 -3.07 -6.49
C TYR A 168 -18.77 -3.43 -5.03
N ILE A 169 -18.79 -2.45 -4.12
CA ILE A 169 -18.63 -2.66 -2.68
C ILE A 169 -19.68 -3.65 -2.16
N LYS A 170 -20.95 -3.47 -2.53
CA LYS A 170 -22.04 -4.38 -2.14
C LYS A 170 -21.90 -5.80 -2.66
N ARG A 171 -21.39 -5.96 -3.88
CA ARG A 171 -21.26 -7.27 -4.54
C ARG A 171 -20.01 -8.03 -4.11
N VAL A 172 -18.89 -7.33 -3.95
CA VAL A 172 -17.56 -7.93 -3.78
C VAL A 172 -17.12 -7.91 -2.33
N LEU A 173 -17.32 -6.80 -1.62
CA LEU A 173 -16.79 -6.66 -0.25
C LEU A 173 -17.79 -7.10 0.80
N LEU A 174 -19.04 -6.63 0.77
CA LEU A 174 -19.99 -6.94 1.85
C LEU A 174 -20.18 -8.44 2.13
N PRO A 175 -20.15 -9.35 1.12
CA PRO A 175 -20.22 -10.80 1.38
C PRO A 175 -19.07 -11.38 2.21
N GLU A 176 -17.91 -10.71 2.26
CA GLU A 176 -16.78 -11.13 3.11
C GLU A 176 -17.17 -11.10 4.60
N CYS A 177 -18.05 -10.17 5.01
CA CYS A 177 -18.61 -10.11 6.35
C CYS A 177 -19.72 -11.17 6.52
N THR A 178 -19.30 -12.44 6.65
CA THR A 178 -20.20 -13.61 6.69
C THR A 178 -21.22 -13.58 7.84
N THR A 179 -20.93 -12.85 8.93
CA THR A 179 -21.84 -12.70 10.06
C THR A 179 -22.93 -11.65 9.83
N GLY A 180 -22.79 -10.81 8.80
CA GLY A 180 -23.65 -9.66 8.55
C GLY A 180 -23.51 -8.52 9.56
N ARG A 181 -22.64 -8.66 10.58
CA ARG A 181 -22.38 -7.62 11.59
C ARG A 181 -21.36 -6.60 11.05
N ILE A 182 -21.76 -5.86 10.03
CA ILE A 182 -20.92 -4.87 9.31
C ILE A 182 -20.10 -3.98 10.25
N ASN A 183 -20.71 -3.48 11.33
CA ASN A 183 -20.04 -2.70 12.38
C ASN A 183 -19.45 -3.58 13.49
N SER A 184 -18.55 -4.49 13.14
CA SER A 184 -17.82 -5.33 14.09
C SER A 184 -16.44 -5.73 13.56
N THR A 185 -15.59 -6.26 14.43
CA THR A 185 -14.30 -6.88 14.12
C THR A 185 -14.40 -8.38 13.84
N ASP A 186 -15.58 -8.87 13.47
CA ASP A 186 -15.71 -10.25 13.01
C ASP A 186 -14.90 -10.49 11.74
N PRO A 187 -14.50 -11.75 11.45
CA PRO A 187 -13.85 -12.08 10.19
C PRO A 187 -14.60 -11.53 8.96
N GLY A 188 -13.90 -10.71 8.18
CA GLY A 188 -14.40 -10.07 6.95
C GLY A 188 -15.33 -8.86 7.15
N CYS A 189 -15.63 -8.46 8.40
CA CYS A 189 -16.39 -7.24 8.69
C CYS A 189 -15.48 -6.02 8.84
N PHE A 190 -16.09 -4.83 8.93
CA PHE A 190 -15.44 -3.60 8.48
C PHE A 190 -15.12 -2.60 9.58
N SER A 191 -15.48 -2.89 10.84
CA SER A 191 -15.14 -1.99 11.93
C SER A 191 -13.77 -2.30 12.50
N THR A 192 -13.01 -1.25 12.80
CA THR A 192 -11.78 -1.33 13.58
C THR A 192 -11.97 -0.89 15.03
N GLN A 193 -13.19 -0.48 15.42
CA GLN A 193 -13.46 0.18 16.72
C GLN A 193 -13.69 -0.83 17.85
N ASN A 194 -12.66 -1.62 18.18
CA ASN A 194 -12.74 -2.61 19.24
C ASN A 194 -11.39 -2.81 19.95
N GLN A 195 -11.19 -2.11 21.06
CA GLN A 195 -9.93 -2.16 21.81
C GLN A 195 -9.57 -3.57 22.31
N THR A 196 -10.55 -4.38 22.75
CA THR A 196 -10.26 -5.72 23.27
C THR A 196 -9.83 -6.68 22.17
N PHE A 197 -10.35 -6.52 20.95
CA PHE A 197 -9.87 -7.25 19.77
C PHE A 197 -8.39 -6.97 19.48
N TYR A 198 -7.99 -5.69 19.44
CA TYR A 198 -6.59 -5.34 19.18
C TYR A 198 -5.64 -5.75 20.31
N ALA A 199 -6.12 -5.72 21.56
CA ALA A 199 -5.35 -6.09 22.74
C ALA A 199 -5.05 -7.60 22.84
N ASP A 200 -5.64 -8.45 21.97
CA ASP A 200 -5.31 -9.87 21.91
C ASP A 200 -3.80 -10.05 21.58
N PRO A 201 -3.01 -10.67 22.49
CA PRO A 201 -1.58 -10.82 22.31
C PRO A 201 -1.20 -11.98 21.38
N THR A 202 -2.16 -12.74 20.84
CA THR A 202 -1.92 -13.87 19.95
C THR A 202 -1.02 -13.44 18.79
N ASN A 203 0.12 -14.12 18.65
CA ASN A 203 1.11 -13.74 17.67
C ASN A 203 0.71 -14.17 16.26
N GLY A 204 1.06 -13.36 15.27
CA GLY A 204 0.80 -13.60 13.86
C GLY A 204 1.53 -12.61 12.97
N ALA A 205 1.55 -12.87 11.66
CA ALA A 205 2.23 -12.02 10.68
C ALA A 205 1.71 -10.57 10.72
N SER A 206 0.39 -10.38 10.69
CA SER A 206 -0.23 -9.04 10.72
C SER A 206 0.08 -8.29 12.03
N ARG A 207 0.10 -8.98 13.18
CA ARG A 207 0.45 -8.37 14.47
C ARG A 207 1.94 -8.00 14.52
N SER A 208 2.82 -8.85 14.00
CA SER A 208 4.26 -8.57 13.92
C SER A 208 4.55 -7.38 13.00
N TYR A 209 3.87 -7.30 11.85
CA TYR A 209 3.98 -6.17 10.93
C TYR A 209 3.39 -4.87 11.52
N LEU A 210 2.25 -4.97 12.21
CA LEU A 210 1.71 -3.84 12.96
C LEU A 210 2.71 -3.37 14.02
N TYR A 211 3.37 -4.28 14.74
CA TYR A 211 4.38 -3.92 15.72
C TYR A 211 5.53 -3.11 15.10
N SER A 212 6.14 -3.57 14.00
CA SER A 212 7.23 -2.82 13.33
C SER A 212 6.77 -1.44 12.87
N THR A 213 5.54 -1.36 12.37
CA THR A 213 4.87 -0.14 11.93
C THR A 213 4.64 0.82 13.09
N CYS A 214 4.28 0.31 14.26
CA CYS A 214 4.02 1.07 15.47
C CYS A 214 5.28 1.49 16.24
N THR A 215 6.39 0.78 16.08
CA THR A 215 7.63 1.06 16.82
C THR A 215 8.64 1.87 16.04
N GLU A 216 8.88 1.56 14.76
CA GLU A 216 10.07 2.06 14.05
C GLU A 216 9.82 2.50 12.61
N SER A 217 8.94 1.87 11.84
CA SER A 217 8.81 2.19 10.40
C SER A 217 7.77 3.26 10.08
N GLY A 218 6.65 3.29 10.80
CA GLY A 218 5.50 4.10 10.40
C GLY A 218 4.93 3.64 9.06
N ALA A 219 4.91 4.53 8.09
CA ALA A 219 4.35 4.38 6.75
C ALA A 219 2.83 4.21 6.74
N TYR A 220 2.14 4.96 7.59
CA TYR A 220 0.68 4.96 7.63
C TYR A 220 0.15 5.54 6.32
N GLN A 221 -0.61 4.73 5.55
CA GLN A 221 -1.30 5.22 4.36
C GLN A 221 -2.34 6.26 4.79
N VAL A 222 -2.16 7.49 4.34
CA VAL A 222 -3.00 8.64 4.70
C VAL A 222 -3.36 9.43 3.47
N ALA A 223 -4.48 10.15 3.50
CA ALA A 223 -4.81 11.04 2.39
C ALA A 223 -3.86 12.25 2.37
N PRO A 224 -3.48 12.76 1.18
CA PRO A 224 -2.76 14.03 1.09
C PRO A 224 -3.60 15.17 1.67
N ALA A 225 -2.94 16.13 2.31
CA ALA A 225 -3.62 17.29 2.89
C ALA A 225 -4.35 18.13 1.83
N HIS A 226 -3.78 18.23 0.63
CA HIS A 226 -4.27 19.07 -0.47
C HIS A 226 -4.15 18.36 -1.82
N GLY A 227 -4.91 18.82 -2.80
CA GLY A 227 -4.89 18.30 -4.17
C GLY A 227 -5.73 17.02 -4.34
N PRO A 228 -5.64 16.37 -5.51
CA PRO A 228 -6.40 15.15 -5.79
C PRO A 228 -6.08 14.02 -4.80
N SER A 229 -7.08 13.25 -4.40
CA SER A 229 -6.92 12.10 -3.51
C SER A 229 -7.77 10.91 -3.94
N LEU A 230 -7.20 9.71 -3.89
CA LEU A 230 -7.94 8.45 -4.10
C LEU A 230 -8.65 7.94 -2.83
N ILE A 231 -8.33 8.53 -1.67
CA ILE A 231 -8.90 8.15 -0.38
C ILE A 231 -9.36 9.39 0.40
N SER A 232 -10.38 9.24 1.24
CA SER A 232 -10.95 10.37 1.99
C SER A 232 -9.98 10.94 3.01
N ARG A 233 -10.01 12.27 3.19
CA ARG A 233 -9.19 13.02 4.15
C ARG A 233 -9.45 12.71 5.62
N VAL A 234 -10.47 11.92 5.95
CA VAL A 234 -10.64 11.39 7.30
C VAL A 234 -9.59 10.32 7.65
N LEU A 235 -8.95 9.71 6.65
CA LEU A 235 -7.85 8.77 6.83
C LEU A 235 -6.54 9.53 7.04
N GLN A 236 -6.24 9.78 8.31
CA GLN A 236 -5.04 10.49 8.76
C GLN A 236 -4.28 9.67 9.81
N ILE A 237 -3.07 10.12 10.14
CA ILE A 237 -2.18 9.47 11.13
C ILE A 237 -2.92 8.99 12.40
N PRO A 238 -3.81 9.78 13.04
CA PRO A 238 -4.49 9.32 14.25
C PRO A 238 -5.33 8.05 14.08
N TYR A 239 -5.88 7.81 12.90
CA TYR A 239 -6.71 6.63 12.62
C TYR A 239 -5.88 5.34 12.73
N THR A 240 -4.74 5.27 12.05
CA THR A 240 -3.82 4.12 12.15
C THR A 240 -3.10 4.07 13.50
N GLN A 241 -2.73 5.23 14.07
CA GLN A 241 -2.06 5.31 15.37
C GLN A 241 -2.94 4.75 16.51
N GLN A 242 -4.25 4.88 16.42
CA GLN A 242 -5.19 4.29 17.38
C GLN A 242 -5.01 2.77 17.49
N TRP A 243 -4.85 2.08 16.36
CA TRP A 243 -4.63 0.63 16.34
C TRP A 243 -3.36 0.24 17.07
N CYS A 244 -2.28 1.04 16.94
CA CYS A 244 -1.05 0.83 17.69
C CYS A 244 -1.26 0.94 19.20
N THR A 245 -1.96 2.00 19.64
CA THR A 245 -2.24 2.24 21.06
C THR A 245 -3.09 1.12 21.66
N TRP A 246 -4.06 0.60 20.91
CA TRP A 246 -4.89 -0.51 21.36
C TRP A 246 -4.20 -1.86 21.28
N ALA A 247 -3.37 -2.08 20.27
CA ALA A 247 -2.71 -3.36 20.06
C ALA A 247 -1.58 -3.61 21.06
N PHE A 248 -0.85 -2.57 21.45
CA PHE A 248 0.33 -2.70 22.30
C PHE A 248 0.25 -1.79 23.53
N PRO A 249 -0.74 -1.98 24.41
CA PRO A 249 -0.81 -1.22 25.66
C PRO A 249 0.46 -1.47 26.50
N PRO A 250 0.91 -0.48 27.29
CA PRO A 250 2.08 -0.64 28.15
C PRO A 250 1.92 -1.84 29.09
N GLY A 251 2.87 -2.77 29.01
CA GLY A 251 2.94 -3.97 29.85
C GLY A 251 4.22 -4.03 30.66
N GLN A 252 4.38 -5.11 31.43
CA GLN A 252 5.58 -5.32 32.25
C GLN A 252 6.86 -5.47 31.43
N TYR A 253 6.79 -6.16 30.28
CA TYR A 253 7.96 -6.54 29.47
C TYR A 253 8.06 -5.79 28.16
N ASN A 254 7.02 -5.04 27.78
CA ASN A 254 6.95 -4.37 26.50
C ASN A 254 6.18 -3.05 26.62
N SER A 255 6.69 -2.01 25.97
CA SER A 255 6.01 -0.75 25.75
C SER A 255 6.52 -0.16 24.44
N ILE A 256 5.61 0.33 23.61
CA ILE A 256 5.95 1.01 22.36
C ILE A 256 5.98 2.53 22.58
N PRO A 257 6.72 3.31 21.78
CA PRO A 257 6.64 4.77 21.85
C PRO A 257 5.23 5.28 21.47
N PRO A 258 4.81 6.48 21.92
CA PRO A 258 3.50 7.05 21.56
C PRO A 258 3.30 7.26 20.05
N THR A 259 4.38 7.39 19.30
CA THR A 259 4.44 7.40 17.84
C THR A 259 5.74 6.70 17.40
N PRO A 260 5.80 6.04 16.23
CA PRO A 260 6.97 5.30 15.79
C PRO A 260 8.26 6.13 15.85
N ALA A 261 9.32 5.55 16.41
CA ALA A 261 10.64 6.14 16.53
C ALA A 261 11.44 5.99 15.21
N LEU A 262 11.01 6.73 14.18
CA LEU A 262 11.50 6.62 12.79
C LEU A 262 13.03 6.73 12.63
N HIS A 263 13.71 7.41 13.56
CA HIS A 263 15.14 7.64 13.51
C HIS A 263 15.97 6.34 13.60
N TYR A 264 15.48 5.30 14.28
CA TYR A 264 16.18 4.02 14.34
C TYR A 264 16.29 3.39 12.94
N TYR A 265 15.17 3.36 12.22
CA TYR A 265 15.09 2.86 10.85
C TYR A 265 15.95 3.70 9.90
N ASN A 266 15.85 5.03 9.99
CA ASN A 266 16.57 5.95 9.12
C ASN A 266 18.09 5.99 9.39
N SER A 267 18.54 5.57 10.58
CA SER A 267 19.97 5.57 10.95
C SER A 267 20.84 4.65 10.08
N TYR A 268 20.24 3.64 9.44
CA TYR A 268 20.95 2.76 8.50
C TYR A 268 21.30 3.44 7.17
N GLY A 269 20.81 4.65 6.94
CA GLY A 269 21.13 5.49 5.78
C GLY A 269 19.91 5.96 4.98
N GLY A 270 18.71 5.42 5.27
CA GLY A 270 17.48 5.75 4.57
C GLY A 270 17.64 5.60 3.06
N TRP A 271 17.16 6.59 2.31
CA TRP A 271 17.41 6.67 0.86
C TRP A 271 18.89 6.64 0.44
N ASN A 272 19.84 6.97 1.32
CA ASN A 272 21.27 6.93 1.01
C ASN A 272 21.96 5.65 1.50
N ILE A 273 21.19 4.63 1.86
CA ILE A 273 21.75 3.35 2.27
C ILE A 273 22.60 2.75 1.16
N GLN A 274 23.83 2.44 1.52
CA GLN A 274 24.82 1.82 0.63
C GLN A 274 25.76 0.97 1.47
N ALA A 275 26.15 -0.16 0.91
CA ALA A 275 27.20 -1.04 1.38
C ALA A 275 27.89 -1.68 0.17
N LYS A 276 29.14 -2.13 0.35
CA LYS A 276 29.80 -2.97 -0.66
C LYS A 276 29.00 -4.26 -0.83
N ASN A 277 28.81 -4.72 -2.06
CA ASN A 277 28.05 -5.93 -2.38
C ASN A 277 26.59 -5.93 -1.91
N LEU A 278 25.99 -4.74 -1.76
CA LEU A 278 24.55 -4.56 -1.63
C LEU A 278 24.00 -4.05 -2.97
N ALA A 279 23.07 -4.79 -3.55
CA ALA A 279 22.29 -4.37 -4.71
C ALA A 279 20.91 -3.89 -4.28
N LEU A 280 20.41 -2.83 -4.91
CA LEU A 280 19.06 -2.29 -4.66
C LEU A 280 18.29 -2.24 -5.97
N ILE A 281 17.15 -2.93 -6.04
CA ILE A 281 16.33 -3.02 -7.25
C ILE A 281 14.90 -2.65 -6.90
N ASP A 282 14.27 -1.76 -7.68
CA ASP A 282 12.91 -1.28 -7.40
C ASP A 282 12.06 -1.28 -8.69
N GLY A 283 10.74 -1.35 -8.53
CA GLY A 283 9.77 -1.13 -9.63
C GLY A 283 9.29 0.32 -9.67
N ASN A 284 9.25 0.95 -10.87
CA ASN A 284 8.90 2.37 -10.97
C ASN A 284 7.40 2.70 -10.80
N THR A 285 6.51 1.70 -10.80
CA THR A 285 5.07 1.85 -10.53
C THR A 285 4.67 1.25 -9.19
N ASP A 286 5.65 0.88 -8.36
CA ASP A 286 5.43 0.35 -7.01
C ASP A 286 4.88 1.44 -6.08
N VAL A 287 3.82 1.12 -5.35
CA VAL A 287 3.22 1.95 -4.29
C VAL A 287 4.20 2.20 -3.14
N TRP A 288 5.22 1.36 -2.97
CA TRP A 288 6.26 1.52 -1.95
C TRP A 288 7.52 2.24 -2.42
N LEU A 289 7.63 2.57 -3.72
CA LEU A 289 8.84 3.14 -4.33
C LEU A 289 9.40 4.34 -3.56
N ASP A 290 8.55 5.21 -3.04
CA ASP A 290 9.01 6.44 -2.39
C ASP A 290 9.62 6.19 -0.99
N LEU A 291 9.49 4.98 -0.44
CA LEU A 291 10.26 4.50 0.72
C LEU A 291 11.54 3.74 0.32
N CYS A 292 11.74 3.49 -0.97
CA CYS A 292 12.83 2.69 -1.51
C CYS A 292 14.00 3.55 -2.04
N TYR A 293 15.07 2.89 -2.48
CA TYR A 293 16.31 3.57 -2.92
C TYR A 293 16.07 4.51 -4.11
N HIS A 294 15.22 4.10 -5.06
CA HIS A 294 14.86 4.88 -6.25
C HIS A 294 13.65 5.82 -6.05
N SER A 295 13.34 6.19 -4.81
CA SER A 295 12.27 7.14 -4.47
C SER A 295 12.25 8.40 -5.35
N ASN A 296 11.05 8.82 -5.77
CA ASN A 296 10.85 10.07 -6.52
C ASN A 296 11.04 11.31 -5.64
N LEU A 297 11.13 11.14 -4.31
CA LEU A 297 11.39 12.22 -3.36
C LEU A 297 12.88 12.55 -3.23
N VAL A 298 13.73 11.85 -3.99
CA VAL A 298 15.17 12.10 -4.04
C VAL A 298 15.52 12.75 -5.37
N ASP A 299 15.82 14.05 -5.34
CA ASP A 299 16.15 14.85 -6.54
C ASP A 299 17.49 14.47 -7.23
N LYS A 300 18.17 13.44 -6.74
CA LYS A 300 19.46 12.98 -7.26
C LYS A 300 19.29 11.74 -8.11
N LEU A 301 19.78 11.81 -9.35
CA LEU A 301 19.90 10.64 -10.21
C LEU A 301 20.73 9.55 -9.51
N ARG A 302 20.17 8.34 -9.40
CA ARG A 302 20.88 7.16 -8.90
C ARG A 302 21.78 6.62 -10.01
N ILE A 303 23.09 6.69 -9.80
CA ILE A 303 24.09 6.14 -10.72
C ILE A 303 24.52 4.77 -10.20
N SER A 304 24.22 3.74 -10.97
CA SER A 304 24.60 2.36 -10.69
C SER A 304 26.09 2.13 -10.95
N SER A 305 26.73 1.26 -10.16
CA SER A 305 28.13 0.87 -10.34
C SER A 305 28.34 -0.57 -9.92
N ASP A 306 29.48 -1.17 -10.28
CA ASP A 306 29.80 -2.53 -9.84
C ASP A 306 29.99 -2.64 -8.32
N LEU A 307 30.32 -1.55 -7.63
CA LEU A 307 30.50 -1.55 -6.16
C LEU A 307 29.17 -1.33 -5.43
N HIS A 308 28.31 -0.49 -5.98
CA HIS A 308 26.97 -0.15 -5.50
C HIS A 308 25.96 -0.34 -6.62
N PRO A 309 25.63 -1.61 -6.96
CA PRO A 309 24.70 -1.90 -8.04
C PRO A 309 23.29 -1.46 -7.67
N SER A 310 22.64 -0.73 -8.56
CA SER A 310 21.21 -0.44 -8.47
C SER A 310 20.51 -0.59 -9.81
N TYR A 311 19.21 -0.90 -9.79
CA TYR A 311 18.39 -1.08 -10.99
C TYR A 311 16.95 -0.61 -10.73
N LEU A 312 16.39 0.20 -11.63
CA LEU A 312 14.98 0.60 -11.58
C LEU A 312 14.25 -0.03 -12.77
N ILE A 313 13.33 -0.94 -12.51
CA ILE A 313 12.59 -1.66 -13.54
C ILE A 313 11.43 -0.78 -14.01
N ALA A 314 11.47 -0.39 -15.28
CA ALA A 314 10.41 0.40 -15.89
C ALA A 314 9.14 -0.43 -16.10
N GLY A 315 8.00 0.10 -15.64
CA GLY A 315 6.68 -0.53 -15.70
C GLY A 315 6.40 -1.56 -14.59
N ALA A 316 7.33 -1.77 -13.66
CA ALA A 316 7.19 -2.81 -12.64
C ALA A 316 6.58 -2.29 -11.33
N GLY A 317 5.73 -3.13 -10.73
CA GLY A 317 5.16 -2.94 -9.40
C GLY A 317 6.02 -3.54 -8.28
N HIS A 318 5.37 -3.90 -7.18
CA HIS A 318 6.05 -4.27 -5.94
C HIS A 318 6.89 -5.55 -6.07
N HIS A 319 8.22 -5.39 -5.99
CA HIS A 319 9.24 -6.44 -6.11
C HIS A 319 8.98 -7.49 -7.21
N TRP A 320 8.60 -7.03 -8.41
CA TRP A 320 8.30 -7.91 -9.55
C TRP A 320 9.45 -8.83 -9.97
N ASP A 321 10.70 -8.45 -9.68
CA ASP A 321 11.91 -9.26 -9.84
C ASP A 321 11.98 -10.46 -8.86
N SER A 322 11.20 -10.47 -7.79
CA SER A 322 11.11 -11.65 -6.91
C SER A 322 10.32 -12.80 -7.54
N TYR A 323 9.65 -12.56 -8.67
CA TYR A 323 8.84 -13.53 -9.38
C TYR A 323 9.53 -13.90 -10.68
N GLY A 324 9.61 -15.18 -11.00
CA GLY A 324 10.27 -15.66 -12.20
C GLY A 324 9.61 -16.92 -12.76
N ILE A 325 9.85 -17.20 -14.04
CA ILE A 325 9.53 -18.50 -14.64
C ILE A 325 10.82 -19.27 -14.92
N LYS A 326 10.74 -20.60 -15.01
CA LYS A 326 11.94 -21.43 -15.24
C LYS A 326 12.67 -21.09 -16.55
N HIS A 327 11.94 -20.64 -17.57
CA HIS A 327 12.51 -20.26 -18.85
C HIS A 327 12.65 -18.73 -18.93
N VAL A 328 13.70 -18.20 -18.32
CA VAL A 328 14.00 -16.74 -18.24
C VAL A 328 13.91 -16.03 -19.60
N LEU A 329 14.31 -16.70 -20.69
CA LEU A 329 14.22 -16.11 -22.04
C LEU A 329 12.78 -15.83 -22.51
N ALA A 330 11.78 -16.53 -21.96
CA ALA A 330 10.37 -16.29 -22.26
C ALA A 330 9.73 -15.18 -21.42
N GLU A 331 10.46 -14.60 -20.46
CA GLU A 331 9.96 -13.47 -19.69
C GLU A 331 9.85 -12.21 -20.56
N PRO A 332 8.94 -11.27 -20.22
CA PRO A 332 8.92 -9.95 -20.83
C PRO A 332 10.30 -9.29 -20.72
N GLN A 333 10.70 -8.55 -21.76
CA GLN A 333 12.05 -8.01 -21.88
C GLN A 333 12.52 -7.28 -20.60
N PHE A 334 11.69 -6.40 -20.03
CA PHE A 334 12.07 -5.60 -18.86
C PHE A 334 12.31 -6.43 -17.59
N ILE A 335 11.59 -7.55 -17.42
CA ILE A 335 11.80 -8.50 -16.31
C ILE A 335 13.01 -9.37 -16.58
N ARG A 336 13.11 -9.91 -17.80
CA ARG A 336 14.25 -10.73 -18.21
C ARG A 336 15.57 -10.00 -17.98
N GLU A 337 15.65 -8.72 -18.36
CA GLU A 337 16.86 -7.92 -18.16
C GLU A 337 17.13 -7.64 -16.67
N ALA A 338 16.09 -7.54 -15.84
CA ALA A 338 16.23 -7.42 -14.38
C ALA A 338 16.82 -8.71 -13.78
N HIS A 339 16.26 -9.88 -14.06
CA HIS A 339 16.80 -11.16 -13.56
C HIS A 339 18.22 -11.43 -14.06
N LEU A 340 18.50 -11.18 -15.35
CA LEU A 340 19.86 -11.32 -15.88
C LEU A 340 20.83 -10.34 -15.20
N TRP A 341 20.37 -9.14 -14.81
CA TRP A 341 21.17 -8.20 -14.03
C TRP A 341 21.44 -8.72 -12.61
N GLU A 342 20.45 -9.33 -11.95
CA GLU A 342 20.61 -9.95 -10.63
C GLU A 342 21.61 -11.11 -10.66
N GLU A 343 21.48 -12.02 -11.64
CA GLU A 343 22.39 -13.15 -11.82
C GLU A 343 23.86 -12.68 -11.98
N ARG A 344 24.09 -11.70 -12.87
CA ARG A 344 25.42 -11.09 -13.04
C ARG A 344 25.92 -10.42 -11.77
N THR A 345 25.03 -9.80 -11.00
CA THR A 345 25.38 -9.11 -9.75
C THR A 345 25.78 -10.10 -8.66
N VAL A 346 25.02 -11.19 -8.49
CA VAL A 346 25.36 -12.27 -7.56
C VAL A 346 26.67 -12.95 -7.95
N ALA A 347 26.90 -13.22 -9.24
CA ALA A 347 28.16 -13.79 -9.71
C ALA A 347 29.37 -12.94 -9.28
N ARG A 348 29.31 -11.61 -9.49
CA ARG A 348 30.36 -10.68 -9.04
C ARG A 348 30.56 -10.67 -7.53
N PHE A 349 29.47 -10.77 -6.76
CA PHE A 349 29.56 -10.84 -5.29
C PHE A 349 30.30 -12.10 -4.84
N LEU A 350 30.02 -13.25 -5.46
CA LEU A 350 30.67 -14.52 -5.17
C LEU A 350 32.15 -14.52 -5.57
N GLU A 351 32.50 -13.95 -6.72
CA GLU A 351 33.90 -13.79 -7.17
C GLU A 351 34.72 -12.98 -6.16
N ARG A 352 34.22 -11.81 -5.74
CA ARG A 352 34.87 -10.96 -4.73
C ARG A 352 34.98 -11.66 -3.37
N TRP A 353 33.97 -12.44 -3.01
CA TRP A 353 33.98 -13.19 -1.76
C TRP A 353 35.04 -14.29 -1.76
N ALA A 354 35.21 -15.00 -2.87
CA ALA A 354 36.25 -16.02 -3.02
C ALA A 354 37.66 -15.42 -2.91
N GLN A 355 37.88 -14.23 -3.47
CA GLN A 355 39.17 -13.52 -3.38
C GLN A 355 39.53 -13.09 -1.94
N LYS A 356 38.55 -12.90 -1.06
CA LYS A 356 38.77 -12.50 0.34
C LYS A 356 39.31 -13.63 1.24
N LYS A 357 39.26 -14.88 0.76
CA LYS A 357 39.71 -16.09 1.50
C LYS A 357 41.17 -16.48 1.23
N HIS A 358 41.84 -15.74 0.34
CA HIS A 358 43.27 -15.78 0.10
C HIS A 358 43.90 -14.48 0.61
#